data_AF-A0A357KUR7-F1
#
_entry.id   AF-A0A357KUR7-F1
#
_cell.length_a   1.000
_cell.length_b   1.000
_cell.length_c   1.000
_cell.angle_alpha   90.00
_cell.angle_beta   90.00
_cell.angle_gamma   90.00
#
_symmetry.space_group_name_H-M   'P 1'
#
loop_
_entity.id
_entity.type
_entity.pdbx_description
1 polymer ?
#
loop_
_entity_poly.entity_id
_entity_poly.type
_entity_poly.pdbx_seq_one_letter_code
_entity_poly.pdbx_strand_id
1 'polypeptide(L)'
;MTRTLTRLGLVLIALLGIALPASAQDVRVTQGRVEVFDNGMFDFGQELRPGGISSRTFLVRNTSPFRIDLGGSVTGQGWTGAFNRTILRPGQRARLVITLDRSNPGEFPGQVSITDTNIGAEIFAFALKARVLEAAPGIRVTVERAAVVDDGFLSFGRVGLGQSATRSLVIRNSGTAPLVISPVSITGSDFEVVRQPNAQIPVGGSAKFTLRMDGSDSGAKAGVASFTTNIPGNPAFSFDLGGTVGDSLPMLQLSQGGTLIATGATLDFGATVIGSSVAETFRIRNNGAGPLEVSTVVSSDPSFEVQSQPASPIAPGAAAEFFLVFRPLSSGPQGSVSFTTNDPASPAFSFNLTGTGSPAPEIVVEYLVPGAMAFQPLERFGLVGVGSVPANMLMNLSTAIRVTNTGVGDLTLAQPSITTNIAPDGTTPFTISSPIPGSGLLLETGDSTTFQVLFIPNGLPQQGFFSTVRLNNSDPDEAPFFFSIGAAITEAETGEGGEMPGGGGRPAPRPLLVVTDDAGRALDSGQPASFGAVPLGGEARRVFTLRNEGDAPLSLGALGTVVRGFIIVSSPAGAIPPGGEGSIEVLFSPNRTGQFASALTVPSNAGDEGRPFVIVLVGEGTQ
;
A
#
# COMPACT_ATOMS: atom_id res chain seq x y z
N MET A 1 47.13 -5.56 93.85
CA MET A 1 48.20 -5.26 94.83
C MET A 1 49.30 -4.56 94.04
N THR A 2 49.69 -3.31 94.24
CA THR A 2 49.52 -2.38 95.37
C THR A 2 49.62 -0.96 94.82
N ARG A 3 48.93 -0.05 95.49
CA ARG A 3 48.62 1.33 95.12
C ARG A 3 49.53 2.26 95.95
N THR A 4 49.77 3.47 95.42
CA THR A 4 49.94 4.77 96.13
C THR A 4 51.25 5.18 96.84
N LEU A 5 51.53 6.50 96.68
CA LEU A 5 52.25 7.47 97.55
C LEU A 5 53.80 7.54 97.39
N THR A 6 54.49 8.68 97.30
CA THR A 6 54.18 10.10 97.02
C THR A 6 55.52 10.82 96.79
N ARG A 7 55.46 11.96 96.10
CA ARG A 7 56.37 13.12 96.19
C ARG A 7 57.23 13.19 97.46
N LEU A 8 58.55 13.12 97.31
CA LEU A 8 59.53 14.07 97.86
C LEU A 8 60.92 13.68 97.36
N GLY A 9 61.57 14.56 96.61
CA GLY A 9 62.89 14.32 96.06
C GLY A 9 63.23 15.29 94.93
N LEU A 10 62.78 16.54 95.04
CA LEU A 10 63.43 17.65 94.36
C LEU A 10 64.37 18.30 95.38
N VAL A 11 65.52 18.76 94.91
CA VAL A 11 66.58 19.47 95.64
C VAL A 11 67.69 18.55 96.17
N LEU A 12 68.69 18.26 95.31
CA LEU A 12 70.12 18.59 95.55
C LEU A 12 71.03 17.95 94.47
N ILE A 13 70.97 18.42 93.21
CA ILE A 13 72.12 18.31 92.27
C ILE A 13 72.18 19.61 91.45
N ALA A 14 72.54 20.68 92.14
CA ALA A 14 73.16 21.85 91.54
C ALA A 14 74.52 21.93 92.23
N LEU A 15 75.53 21.29 91.63
CA LEU A 15 76.99 21.40 91.85
C LEU A 15 77.64 20.06 91.41
N LEU A 16 77.56 19.76 90.12
CA LEU A 16 78.57 18.99 89.37
C LEU A 16 78.19 19.17 87.90
N GLY A 17 79.00 19.90 87.14
CA GLY A 17 78.76 20.24 85.74
C GLY A 17 78.89 19.03 84.81
N ILE A 18 77.97 18.07 84.93
CA ILE A 18 77.80 16.96 84.00
C ILE A 18 76.47 17.20 83.30
N ALA A 19 76.55 17.64 82.04
CA ALA A 19 75.41 17.65 81.15
C ALA A 19 74.89 16.21 81.02
N LEU A 20 73.69 15.95 81.53
CA LEU A 20 72.93 14.77 81.13
C LEU A 20 72.78 14.84 79.59
N PRO A 21 73.00 13.76 78.85
CA PRO A 21 72.72 13.76 77.42
C PRO A 21 71.24 14.09 77.24
N ALA A 22 70.96 15.16 76.48
CA ALA A 22 69.60 15.59 76.17
C ALA A 22 68.85 14.40 75.57
N SER A 23 67.73 14.02 76.19
CA SER A 23 66.92 12.93 75.65
C SER A 23 66.02 13.47 74.55
N ALA A 24 65.73 12.66 73.54
CA ALA A 24 64.77 12.93 72.46
C ALA A 24 63.32 13.28 72.91
N GLN A 25 63.08 13.49 74.22
CA GLN A 25 61.81 13.89 74.82
C GLN A 25 61.75 15.36 75.27
N ASP A 26 62.76 16.19 75.01
CA ASP A 26 62.74 17.61 75.41
C ASP A 26 61.79 18.45 74.54
N VAL A 27 61.52 18.00 73.32
CA VAL A 27 60.50 18.59 72.44
C VAL A 27 59.55 17.54 71.87
N ARG A 28 58.31 17.95 71.64
CA ARG A 28 57.31 17.20 70.87
C ARG A 28 56.99 17.94 69.58
N VAL A 29 57.16 17.28 68.44
CA VAL A 29 56.93 17.86 67.11
C VAL A 29 55.67 17.28 66.48
N THR A 30 54.78 18.15 65.99
CA THR A 30 53.54 17.73 65.31
C THR A 30 53.28 18.53 64.05
N GLN A 31 52.74 17.89 63.01
CA GLN A 31 52.19 18.54 61.82
C GLN A 31 50.67 18.36 61.82
N GLY A 32 49.92 19.43 62.14
CA GLY A 32 48.48 19.33 62.41
C GLY A 32 48.18 18.43 63.60
N ARG A 33 47.48 17.30 63.38
CA ARG A 33 47.19 16.28 64.41
C ARG A 33 48.19 15.12 64.40
N VAL A 34 49.10 15.07 63.42
CA VAL A 34 50.07 13.98 63.24
C VAL A 34 51.31 14.28 64.06
N GLU A 35 51.75 13.31 64.85
CA GLU A 35 53.03 13.37 65.56
C GLU A 35 54.16 13.00 64.61
N VAL A 36 55.21 13.82 64.61
CA VAL A 36 56.46 13.51 63.91
C VAL A 36 57.36 12.83 64.95
N PHE A 37 57.94 11.70 64.57
CA PHE A 37 58.83 10.94 65.44
C PHE A 37 60.27 11.38 65.23
N ASP A 38 61.04 11.37 66.30
CA ASP A 38 62.48 11.62 66.25
C ASP A 38 63.17 10.55 65.41
N ASN A 39 64.12 10.96 64.59
CA ASN A 39 64.76 10.19 63.52
C ASN A 39 63.78 9.55 62.52
N GLY A 40 62.54 10.02 62.48
CA GLY A 40 61.52 9.57 61.54
C GLY A 40 61.67 10.21 60.16
N MET A 41 60.73 9.90 59.27
CA MET A 41 60.63 10.52 57.95
C MET A 41 59.26 11.16 57.77
N PHE A 42 59.27 12.38 57.22
CA PHE A 42 58.07 13.12 56.87
C PHE A 42 57.98 13.31 55.36
N ASP A 43 56.92 12.75 54.75
CA ASP A 43 56.69 12.78 53.31
C ASP A 43 55.82 13.96 52.90
N PHE A 44 56.34 14.82 52.02
CA PHE A 44 55.55 15.89 51.40
C PHE A 44 54.68 15.38 50.25
N GLY A 45 54.88 14.16 49.78
CA GLY A 45 54.13 13.52 48.71
C GLY A 45 54.59 13.95 47.31
N GLN A 46 53.71 13.75 46.34
CA GLN A 46 53.90 14.18 44.96
C GLN A 46 53.36 15.61 44.75
N GLU A 47 54.17 16.45 44.10
CA GLU A 47 53.89 17.87 43.87
C GLU A 47 54.00 18.19 42.37
N LEU A 48 53.14 19.07 41.83
CA LEU A 48 53.09 19.42 40.40
C LEU A 48 53.69 20.80 40.11
N ARG A 49 54.31 20.96 38.92
CA ARG A 49 54.74 22.24 38.35
C ARG A 49 53.55 22.97 37.66
N PRO A 50 53.53 24.31 37.50
CA PRO A 50 54.37 25.36 38.08
C PRO A 50 53.63 26.13 39.20
N GLY A 51 54.28 26.43 40.32
CA GLY A 51 53.67 27.38 41.24
C GLY A 51 54.40 27.62 42.55
N GLY A 52 55.71 27.86 42.52
CA GLY A 52 56.45 28.35 43.67
C GLY A 52 56.59 27.34 44.81
N ILE A 53 56.56 27.85 46.03
CA ILE A 53 56.99 27.14 47.22
C ILE A 53 55.84 26.32 47.81
N SER A 54 56.04 25.02 48.06
CA SER A 54 55.14 24.23 48.94
C SER A 54 55.60 24.41 50.38
N SER A 55 54.68 24.65 51.32
CA SER A 55 55.03 24.89 52.73
C SER A 55 54.23 24.01 53.69
N ARG A 56 54.90 23.52 54.73
CA ARG A 56 54.26 22.83 55.86
C ARG A 56 54.71 23.46 57.16
N THR A 57 53.75 23.68 58.06
CA THR A 57 54.02 24.21 59.40
C THR A 57 54.02 23.08 60.42
N PHE A 58 55.14 22.93 61.10
CA PHE A 58 55.33 22.02 62.22
C PHE A 58 55.25 22.81 63.52
N LEU A 59 54.67 22.20 64.55
CA LEU A 59 54.55 22.78 65.87
C LEU A 59 55.52 22.05 66.80
N VAL A 60 56.50 22.78 67.32
CA VAL A 60 57.53 22.27 68.24
C VAL A 60 57.16 22.74 69.63
N ARG A 61 56.82 21.81 70.52
CA ARG A 61 56.45 22.10 71.91
C ARG A 61 57.58 21.69 72.84
N ASN A 62 58.01 22.59 73.71
CA ASN A 62 58.92 22.25 74.80
C ASN A 62 58.19 21.41 75.85
N THR A 63 58.65 20.18 76.04
CA THR A 63 58.15 19.21 77.03
C THR A 63 59.08 19.04 78.22
N SER A 64 60.25 19.67 78.20
CA SER A 64 61.21 19.69 79.30
C SER A 64 60.82 20.70 80.38
N PRO A 65 61.35 20.55 81.61
CA PRO A 65 61.18 21.54 82.68
C PRO A 65 62.09 22.77 82.53
N PHE A 66 62.94 22.81 81.50
CA PHE A 66 63.93 23.88 81.29
C PHE A 66 63.59 24.77 80.08
N ARG A 67 64.20 25.94 79.99
CA ARG A 67 64.14 26.80 78.81
C ARG A 67 65.00 26.19 77.70
N ILE A 68 64.48 26.13 76.48
CA ILE A 68 65.17 25.68 75.27
C ILE A 68 65.41 26.88 74.35
N ASP A 69 66.64 27.03 73.86
CA ASP A 69 66.95 27.95 72.76
C ASP A 69 67.06 27.17 71.46
N LEU A 70 65.98 27.20 70.69
CA LEU A 70 65.86 26.55 69.40
C LEU A 70 66.89 27.13 68.43
N GLY A 71 67.87 26.31 68.10
CA GLY A 71 68.62 26.37 66.87
C GLY A 71 68.19 25.22 65.95
N GLY A 72 68.97 25.03 64.89
CA GLY A 72 68.75 23.94 63.95
C GLY A 72 68.86 24.39 62.51
N SER A 73 68.80 23.42 61.60
CA SER A 73 68.90 23.63 60.17
C SER A 73 67.93 22.74 59.42
N VAL A 74 67.50 23.21 58.26
CA VAL A 74 66.86 22.38 57.23
C VAL A 74 67.83 22.30 56.07
N THR A 75 68.22 21.08 55.72
CA THR A 75 69.22 20.81 54.67
C THR A 75 68.64 19.91 53.58
N GLY A 76 69.25 19.95 52.40
CA GLY A 76 68.75 19.29 51.19
C GLY A 76 68.44 20.30 50.08
N GLN A 77 68.66 19.90 48.83
CA GLN A 77 68.38 20.77 47.67
C GLN A 77 66.91 21.17 47.66
N GLY A 78 66.61 22.45 47.42
CA GLY A 78 65.24 22.98 47.36
C GLY A 78 64.52 23.14 48.70
N TRP A 79 65.09 22.71 49.83
CA TRP A 79 64.48 22.85 51.15
C TRP A 79 64.97 24.09 51.89
N THR A 80 64.05 24.81 52.55
CA THR A 80 64.42 25.81 53.56
C THR A 80 63.49 25.71 54.76
N GLY A 81 63.90 26.24 55.92
CA GLY A 81 63.02 26.29 57.07
C GLY A 81 63.41 27.34 58.09
N ALA A 82 62.41 27.87 58.80
CA ALA A 82 62.60 28.90 59.80
C ALA A 82 61.62 28.74 60.97
N PHE A 83 62.12 29.03 62.16
CA PHE A 83 61.28 29.15 63.35
C PHE A 83 60.67 30.55 63.45
N ASN A 84 59.42 30.63 63.89
CA ASN A 84 58.79 31.92 64.20
C ASN A 84 59.26 32.54 65.53
N ARG A 85 59.96 31.76 66.37
CA ARG A 85 60.61 32.17 67.62
C ARG A 85 61.68 31.15 67.98
N THR A 86 62.74 31.61 68.62
CA THR A 86 63.88 30.75 68.99
C THR A 86 63.92 30.42 70.48
N ILE A 87 63.11 31.05 71.34
CA ILE A 87 63.13 30.80 72.79
C ILE A 87 61.82 30.12 73.20
N LEU A 88 61.91 28.95 73.84
CA LEU A 88 60.78 28.19 74.38
C LEU A 88 60.92 27.93 75.87
N ARG A 89 60.05 28.54 76.68
CA ARG A 89 59.87 28.16 78.10
C ARG A 89 59.09 26.83 78.21
N PRO A 90 59.15 26.14 79.37
CA PRO A 90 58.41 24.90 79.59
C PRO A 90 56.94 24.99 79.16
N GLY A 91 56.48 24.04 78.35
CA GLY A 91 55.11 23.96 77.83
C GLY A 91 54.79 24.88 76.65
N GLN A 92 55.64 25.86 76.30
CA GLN A 92 55.44 26.76 75.15
C GLN A 92 55.68 26.04 73.81
N ARG A 93 55.26 26.70 72.73
CA ARG A 93 55.35 26.17 71.36
C ARG A 93 55.93 27.18 70.38
N ALA A 94 56.73 26.69 69.43
CA ALA A 94 57.21 27.41 68.26
C ALA A 94 56.61 26.79 67.00
N ARG A 95 56.46 27.59 65.94
CA ARG A 95 56.16 27.11 64.59
C ARG A 95 57.47 27.03 63.81
N LEU A 96 57.74 25.87 63.23
CA LEU A 96 58.77 25.66 62.22
C LEU A 96 58.07 25.57 60.86
N VAL A 97 58.27 26.56 60.00
CA VAL A 97 57.73 26.53 58.63
C VAL A 97 58.83 25.97 57.74
N ILE A 98 58.55 24.83 57.11
CA ILE A 98 59.44 24.18 56.15
C ILE A 98 58.86 24.37 54.76
N THR A 99 59.71 24.74 53.82
CA THR A 99 59.36 25.07 52.45
C THR A 99 60.17 24.26 51.45
N LEU A 100 59.53 23.86 50.35
CA LEU A 100 60.11 23.17 49.20
C LEU A 100 59.97 24.03 47.94
N ASP A 101 61.07 24.33 47.28
CA ASP A 101 61.10 24.92 45.94
C ASP A 101 60.77 23.85 44.88
N ARG A 102 59.70 24.09 44.12
CA ARG A 102 59.18 23.18 43.08
C ARG A 102 59.56 23.61 41.67
N SER A 103 60.61 24.43 41.52
CA SER A 103 61.04 24.97 40.23
C SER A 103 61.56 23.89 39.26
N ASN A 104 62.15 22.83 39.80
CA ASN A 104 62.72 21.70 39.05
C ASN A 104 62.02 20.37 39.39
N PRO A 105 61.76 19.49 38.41
CA PRO A 105 61.27 18.15 38.67
C PRO A 105 62.35 17.24 39.27
N GLY A 106 61.96 16.23 40.02
CA GLY A 106 62.88 15.25 40.61
C GLY A 106 62.47 14.79 42.01
N GLU A 107 63.35 13.99 42.62
CA GLU A 107 63.25 13.59 44.03
C GLU A 107 64.01 14.60 44.90
N PHE A 108 63.41 15.01 46.01
CA PHE A 108 63.93 16.02 46.92
C PHE A 108 64.10 15.45 48.33
N PRO A 109 65.17 14.69 48.60
CA PRO A 109 65.52 14.30 49.97
C PRO A 109 66.03 15.51 50.76
N GLY A 110 65.71 15.55 52.06
CA GLY A 110 66.19 16.59 52.97
C GLY A 110 66.24 16.10 54.41
N GLN A 111 66.76 16.94 55.30
CA GLN A 111 66.84 16.65 56.73
C GLN A 111 66.53 17.89 57.54
N VAL A 112 65.86 17.69 58.67
CA VAL A 112 65.60 18.70 59.69
C VAL A 112 66.35 18.29 60.94
N SER A 113 67.13 19.21 61.48
CA SER A 113 67.79 19.10 62.78
C SER A 113 67.33 20.26 63.65
N ILE A 114 66.90 19.96 64.87
CA ILE A 114 66.51 20.94 65.90
C ILE A 114 67.50 20.79 67.06
N THR A 115 68.11 21.89 67.45
CA THR A 115 69.11 21.92 68.52
C THR A 115 68.65 22.80 69.67
N ASP A 116 69.12 22.49 70.88
CA ASP A 116 69.13 23.45 71.99
C ASP A 116 70.51 24.08 72.10
N THR A 117 70.61 25.35 71.72
CA THR A 117 71.89 26.08 71.68
C THR A 117 72.44 26.38 73.07
N ASN A 118 71.64 26.30 74.14
CA ASN A 118 72.16 26.45 75.51
C ASN A 118 73.09 25.30 75.92
N ILE A 119 72.85 24.11 75.37
CA ILE A 119 73.61 22.89 75.69
C ILE A 119 74.42 22.36 74.50
N GLY A 120 74.27 22.98 73.32
CA GLY A 120 74.99 22.60 72.11
C GLY A 120 74.61 21.22 71.58
N ALA A 121 73.41 20.73 71.86
CA ALA A 121 72.97 19.37 71.51
C ALA A 121 71.82 19.38 70.49
N GLU A 122 71.81 18.40 69.59
CA GLU A 122 70.62 18.05 68.82
C GLU A 122 69.61 17.38 69.73
N ILE A 123 68.38 17.87 69.70
CA ILE A 123 67.29 17.41 70.58
C ILE A 123 66.17 16.73 69.79
N PHE A 124 66.13 16.91 68.46
CA PHE A 124 65.16 16.28 67.58
C PHE A 124 65.61 16.36 66.12
N ALA A 125 65.50 15.27 65.37
CA ALA A 125 65.76 15.25 63.94
C ALA A 125 64.71 14.44 63.17
N PHE A 126 64.50 14.76 61.90
CA PHE A 126 63.72 13.91 60.99
C PHE A 126 64.09 14.15 59.52
N ALA A 127 63.97 13.12 58.71
CA ALA A 127 64.17 13.17 57.27
C ALA A 127 62.95 13.75 56.55
N LEU A 128 63.19 14.41 55.41
CA LEU A 128 62.19 14.89 54.47
C LEU A 128 62.33 14.14 53.16
N LYS A 129 61.20 13.90 52.49
CA LYS A 129 61.19 13.52 51.08
C LYS A 129 60.00 14.15 50.35
N ALA A 130 60.19 14.43 49.07
CA ALA A 130 59.14 14.88 48.16
C ALA A 130 59.51 14.47 46.73
N ARG A 131 58.50 14.34 45.86
CA ARG A 131 58.69 14.14 44.42
C ARG A 131 57.99 15.25 43.65
N VAL A 132 58.75 16.05 42.90
CA VAL A 132 58.19 17.08 42.01
C VAL A 132 58.08 16.49 40.60
N LEU A 133 56.86 16.44 40.07
CA LEU A 133 56.58 15.92 38.74
C LEU A 133 56.57 17.04 37.70
N GLU A 134 57.06 16.73 36.50
CA GLU A 134 56.88 17.61 35.35
C GLU A 134 55.40 17.68 34.98
N ALA A 135 54.90 18.90 34.76
CA ALA A 135 53.52 19.11 34.32
C ALA A 135 53.41 18.74 32.85
N ALA A 136 52.55 17.79 32.54
CA ALA A 136 52.36 17.31 31.18
C ALA A 136 50.87 17.40 30.81
N PRO A 137 50.53 17.82 29.57
CA PRO A 137 49.18 17.68 29.09
C PRO A 137 48.83 16.19 28.91
N GLY A 138 47.54 15.86 28.96
CA GLY A 138 47.07 14.50 28.77
C GLY A 138 45.78 14.52 27.97
N ILE A 139 45.62 13.57 27.05
CA ILE A 139 44.48 13.56 26.13
C ILE A 139 43.59 12.36 26.37
N ARG A 140 42.27 12.59 26.34
CA ARG A 140 41.25 11.54 26.19
C ARG A 140 40.24 12.01 25.16
N VAL A 141 40.02 11.21 24.13
CA VAL A 141 39.00 11.46 23.11
C VAL A 141 37.85 10.49 23.34
N THR A 142 36.61 11.00 23.28
CA THR A 142 35.41 10.18 23.47
C THR A 142 34.33 10.51 22.46
N VAL A 143 33.53 9.50 22.09
CA VAL A 143 32.30 9.61 21.29
C VAL A 143 31.21 8.86 22.04
N GLU A 144 30.07 9.49 22.32
CA GLU A 144 28.92 8.82 22.98
C GLU A 144 29.29 8.02 24.25
N ARG A 145 30.28 8.50 25.02
CA ARG A 145 30.89 7.86 26.21
C ARG A 145 31.90 6.74 25.94
N ALA A 146 32.05 6.25 24.71
CA ALA A 146 33.13 5.35 24.31
C ALA A 146 34.44 6.11 24.09
N ALA A 147 35.58 5.50 24.47
CA ALA A 147 36.89 6.06 24.19
C ALA A 147 37.27 5.84 22.72
N VAL A 148 37.76 6.89 22.06
CA VAL A 148 38.48 6.78 20.79
C VAL A 148 39.96 6.80 21.17
N VAL A 149 40.67 5.74 20.85
CA VAL A 149 42.10 5.58 21.14
C VAL A 149 42.92 6.01 19.93
N ASP A 150 44.18 6.35 20.19
CA ASP A 150 45.17 6.61 19.15
C ASP A 150 45.37 5.35 18.30
N ASP A 151 45.49 5.53 16.99
CA ASP A 151 45.44 4.47 15.97
C ASP A 151 44.20 3.55 16.06
N GLY A 152 43.11 4.08 16.64
CA GLY A 152 41.84 3.39 16.77
C GLY A 152 40.96 3.48 15.53
N PHE A 153 39.72 3.01 15.65
CA PHE A 153 38.72 3.07 14.59
C PHE A 153 37.40 3.68 15.10
N LEU A 154 36.85 4.60 14.33
CA LEU A 154 35.54 5.22 14.55
C LEU A 154 34.57 4.82 13.44
N SER A 155 33.52 4.08 13.82
CA SER A 155 32.47 3.69 12.87
C SER A 155 31.31 4.69 12.79
N PHE A 156 30.93 5.04 11.56
CA PHE A 156 29.67 5.71 11.22
C PHE A 156 28.54 4.72 10.94
N GLY A 157 28.80 3.42 10.97
CA GLY A 157 27.81 2.38 10.73
C GLY A 157 27.33 2.32 9.27
N ARG A 158 26.07 1.93 9.09
CA ARG A 158 25.39 1.92 7.78
C ARG A 158 24.55 3.19 7.63
N VAL A 159 24.79 3.96 6.58
CA VAL A 159 24.08 5.19 6.23
C VAL A 159 23.27 4.93 4.96
N GLY A 160 22.07 5.52 4.84
CA GLY A 160 21.28 5.41 3.61
C GLY A 160 21.87 6.25 2.48
N LEU A 161 21.72 5.82 1.22
CA LEU A 161 22.15 6.63 0.07
C LEU A 161 21.45 8.00 0.08
N GLY A 162 22.21 9.05 -0.23
CA GLY A 162 21.78 10.45 -0.18
C GLY A 162 21.64 11.02 1.24
N GLN A 163 21.89 10.23 2.29
CA GLN A 163 21.90 10.68 3.68
C GLN A 163 23.32 10.97 4.15
N SER A 164 23.47 11.59 5.31
CA SER A 164 24.78 11.77 5.95
C SER A 164 24.71 11.40 7.42
N ALA A 165 25.82 10.90 7.96
CA ALA A 165 25.93 10.62 9.39
C ALA A 165 26.94 11.58 10.04
N THR A 166 26.66 11.98 11.27
CA THR A 166 27.57 12.84 12.05
C THR A 166 27.96 12.16 13.35
N ARG A 167 29.20 12.39 13.80
CA ARG A 167 29.70 11.96 15.11
C ARG A 167 30.25 13.17 15.84
N SER A 168 29.77 13.39 17.07
CA SER A 168 30.28 14.46 17.95
C SER A 168 31.24 13.87 18.96
N LEU A 169 32.49 14.33 18.91
CA LEU A 169 33.57 13.88 19.76
C LEU A 169 33.95 14.95 20.77
N VAL A 170 34.47 14.50 21.92
CA VAL A 170 34.95 15.35 23.00
C VAL A 170 36.40 15.02 23.31
N ILE A 171 37.27 16.01 23.19
CA ILE A 171 38.65 15.97 23.65
C ILE A 171 38.67 16.53 25.07
N ARG A 172 39.13 15.75 26.04
CA ARG A 172 39.31 16.17 27.43
C ARG A 172 40.79 16.24 27.77
N ASN A 173 41.21 17.36 28.35
CA ASN A 173 42.53 17.45 28.95
C ASN A 173 42.51 16.76 30.32
N SER A 174 43.14 15.59 30.39
CA SER A 174 43.27 14.76 31.60
C SER A 174 44.63 14.89 32.28
N GLY A 175 45.53 15.72 31.73
CA GLY A 175 46.84 16.01 32.29
C GLY A 175 46.82 17.17 33.29
N THR A 176 48.02 17.66 33.59
CA THR A 176 48.30 18.68 34.60
C THR A 176 48.83 19.99 34.02
N ALA A 177 49.01 20.05 32.69
CA ALA A 177 49.33 21.27 31.93
C ALA A 177 48.29 21.51 30.80
N PRO A 178 48.17 22.74 30.26
CA PRO A 178 47.29 23.02 29.12
C PRO A 178 47.65 22.18 27.88
N LEU A 179 46.63 21.55 27.30
CA LEU A 179 46.75 20.79 26.06
C LEU A 179 46.55 21.73 24.87
N VAL A 180 47.52 21.74 23.96
CA VAL A 180 47.45 22.49 22.69
C VAL A 180 47.38 21.50 21.55
N ILE A 181 46.45 21.72 20.63
CA ILE A 181 46.23 20.88 19.44
C ILE A 181 46.17 21.72 18.16
N SER A 182 46.57 21.11 17.04
CA SER A 182 46.25 21.67 15.71
C SER A 182 44.76 21.52 15.40
N PRO A 183 44.25 22.20 14.36
CA PRO A 183 42.97 21.81 13.75
C PRO A 183 42.99 20.33 13.37
N VAL A 184 41.82 19.70 13.43
CA VAL A 184 41.63 18.32 12.97
C VAL A 184 41.65 18.32 11.45
N SER A 185 42.46 17.45 10.86
CA SER A 185 42.49 17.15 9.42
C SER A 185 41.92 15.77 9.15
N ILE A 186 41.33 15.58 7.97
CA ILE A 186 40.86 14.27 7.50
C ILE A 186 41.49 13.94 6.14
N THR A 187 41.91 12.68 5.96
CA THR A 187 42.16 12.08 4.64
C THR A 187 40.95 11.23 4.24
N GLY A 188 40.62 11.20 2.94
CA GLY A 188 39.41 10.57 2.40
C GLY A 188 38.33 11.59 2.06
N SER A 189 37.84 11.57 0.81
CA SER A 189 36.90 12.56 0.28
C SER A 189 35.49 12.45 0.86
N ASP A 190 35.13 11.30 1.42
CA ASP A 190 33.79 11.01 1.93
C ASP A 190 33.57 11.52 3.37
N PHE A 191 34.54 12.23 3.95
CA PHE A 191 34.48 12.71 5.32
C PHE A 191 34.90 14.17 5.43
N GLU A 192 34.25 14.92 6.32
CA GLU A 192 34.58 16.32 6.59
C GLU A 192 34.54 16.67 8.08
N VAL A 193 35.33 17.69 8.46
CA VAL A 193 35.25 18.30 9.79
C VAL A 193 34.22 19.43 9.77
N VAL A 194 33.00 19.15 10.23
CA VAL A 194 31.91 20.13 10.29
C VAL A 194 32.15 21.18 11.38
N ARG A 195 32.81 20.79 12.47
CA ARG A 195 33.10 21.70 13.59
C ARG A 195 34.46 21.39 14.20
N GLN A 196 35.38 22.36 14.14
CA GLN A 196 36.71 22.26 14.76
C GLN A 196 36.66 22.39 16.29
N PRO A 197 37.59 21.76 17.04
CA PRO A 197 37.76 21.97 18.47
C PRO A 197 38.53 23.28 18.76
N ASN A 198 38.45 23.77 19.99
CA ASN A 198 39.32 24.86 20.45
C ASN A 198 40.77 24.36 20.52
N ALA A 199 41.71 25.16 19.99
CA ALA A 199 43.12 24.79 19.91
C ALA A 199 43.83 24.64 21.27
N GLN A 200 43.31 25.27 22.33
CA GLN A 200 43.87 25.19 23.67
C GLN A 200 42.81 24.74 24.68
N ILE A 201 43.12 23.69 25.42
CA ILE A 201 42.24 23.05 26.39
C ILE A 201 42.89 23.14 27.78
N PRO A 202 42.37 24.00 28.68
CA PRO A 202 42.86 24.11 30.05
C PRO A 202 42.81 22.78 30.81
N VAL A 203 43.58 22.68 31.90
CA VAL A 203 43.59 21.49 32.78
C VAL A 203 42.17 21.16 33.24
N GLY A 204 41.76 19.90 33.07
CA GLY A 204 40.42 19.41 33.39
C GLY A 204 39.30 19.85 32.42
N GLY A 205 39.60 20.74 31.48
CA GLY A 205 38.69 21.26 30.47
C GLY A 205 38.43 20.28 29.32
N SER A 206 37.51 20.66 28.43
CA SER A 206 37.14 19.87 27.25
C SER A 206 36.83 20.73 26.04
N ALA A 207 37.14 20.23 24.84
CA ALA A 207 36.71 20.78 23.56
C ALA A 207 35.89 19.75 22.78
N LYS A 208 34.86 20.22 22.05
CA LYS A 208 34.05 19.37 21.17
C LYS A 208 34.44 19.59 19.72
N PHE A 209 34.37 18.55 18.91
CA PHE A 209 34.44 18.64 17.44
C PHE A 209 33.43 17.68 16.82
N THR A 210 33.04 17.92 15.58
CA THR A 210 32.05 17.12 14.87
C THR A 210 32.58 16.72 13.50
N LEU A 211 32.49 15.43 13.21
CA LEU A 211 32.83 14.85 11.92
C LEU A 211 31.54 14.44 11.19
N ARG A 212 31.53 14.54 9.87
CA ARG A 212 30.44 14.07 9.01
C ARG A 212 30.98 13.10 7.96
N MET A 213 30.22 12.04 7.72
CA MET A 213 30.39 11.14 6.58
C MET A 213 29.34 11.49 5.52
N ASP A 214 29.80 11.69 4.29
CA ASP A 214 28.95 11.86 3.11
C ASP A 214 28.42 10.50 2.63
N GLY A 215 27.12 10.45 2.35
CA GLY A 215 26.43 9.27 1.82
C GLY A 215 25.86 9.48 0.43
N SER A 216 26.38 10.45 -0.33
CA SER A 216 25.94 10.73 -1.70
C SER A 216 26.17 9.55 -2.65
N ASP A 217 27.28 8.81 -2.48
CA ASP A 217 27.61 7.63 -3.28
C ASP A 217 27.61 6.35 -2.42
N SER A 218 27.16 5.24 -2.99
CA SER A 218 27.10 3.95 -2.28
C SER A 218 28.50 3.35 -2.05
N GLY A 219 28.55 2.32 -1.19
CA GLY A 219 29.75 1.53 -0.93
C GLY A 219 30.46 1.86 0.39
N ALA A 220 31.64 1.27 0.56
CA ALA A 220 32.44 1.43 1.76
C ALA A 220 33.20 2.77 1.73
N LYS A 221 33.10 3.54 2.82
CA LYS A 221 33.79 4.81 3.01
C LYS A 221 34.91 4.63 4.02
N ALA A 222 36.10 5.12 3.70
CA ALA A 222 37.28 5.06 4.56
C ALA A 222 38.04 6.39 4.56
N GLY A 223 38.60 6.74 5.70
CA GLY A 223 39.40 7.95 5.89
C GLY A 223 40.19 7.92 7.18
N VAL A 224 41.04 8.90 7.43
CA VAL A 224 41.80 9.02 8.69
C VAL A 224 41.64 10.42 9.24
N ALA A 225 41.20 10.55 10.49
CA ALA A 225 41.22 11.82 11.20
C ALA A 225 42.51 11.96 12.01
N SER A 226 43.15 13.13 11.96
CA SER A 226 44.40 13.39 12.67
C SER A 226 44.54 14.83 13.14
N PHE A 227 45.32 15.04 14.21
CA PHE A 227 45.77 16.34 14.69
C PHE A 227 47.05 16.19 15.50
N THR A 228 47.84 17.25 15.63
CA THR A 228 49.05 17.25 16.46
C THR A 228 48.74 17.73 17.87
N THR A 229 49.58 17.32 18.83
CA THR A 229 49.47 17.72 20.24
C THR A 229 50.81 18.17 20.81
N ASN A 230 50.78 18.94 21.90
CA ASN A 230 51.97 19.29 22.67
C ASN A 230 52.33 18.25 23.77
N ILE A 231 51.86 17.01 23.68
CA ILE A 231 52.15 15.96 24.66
C ILE A 231 53.54 15.37 24.39
N PRO A 232 54.46 15.40 25.38
CA PRO A 232 55.76 14.75 25.23
C PRO A 232 55.63 13.27 24.89
N GLY A 233 56.28 12.84 23.79
CA GLY A 233 56.24 11.45 23.33
C GLY A 233 54.97 11.03 22.59
N ASN A 234 53.92 11.88 22.53
CA ASN A 234 52.72 11.66 21.72
C ASN A 234 52.37 12.96 20.95
N PRO A 235 53.18 13.33 19.94
CA PRO A 235 53.02 14.61 19.22
C PRO A 235 51.87 14.60 18.21
N ALA A 236 51.26 13.46 17.93
CA ALA A 236 50.16 13.30 16.99
C ALA A 236 49.15 12.31 17.54
N PHE A 237 47.88 12.55 17.21
CA PHE A 237 46.77 11.65 17.50
C PHE A 237 46.04 11.34 16.20
N SER A 238 45.92 10.07 15.86
CA SER A 238 45.22 9.60 14.65
C SER A 238 44.21 8.52 14.96
N PHE A 239 43.16 8.42 14.15
CA PHE A 239 42.25 7.29 14.17
C PHE A 239 41.57 7.14 12.81
N ASP A 240 41.31 5.90 12.44
CA ASP A 240 40.63 5.53 11.21
C ASP A 240 39.14 5.83 11.32
N LEU A 241 38.55 6.26 10.21
CA LEU A 241 37.13 6.47 10.00
C LEU A 241 36.62 5.40 9.06
N GLY A 242 35.44 4.85 9.36
CA GLY A 242 34.80 3.95 8.41
C GLY A 242 33.29 3.87 8.53
N GLY A 243 32.65 3.58 7.42
CA GLY A 243 31.21 3.38 7.33
C GLY A 243 30.85 2.74 6.00
N THR A 244 29.58 2.37 5.87
CA THR A 244 29.02 1.89 4.60
C THR A 244 27.82 2.74 4.24
N VAL A 245 27.69 3.09 2.97
CA VAL A 245 26.49 3.69 2.42
C VAL A 245 25.76 2.58 1.71
N GLY A 246 24.56 2.24 2.20
CA GLY A 246 23.76 1.17 1.61
C GLY A 246 23.43 1.48 0.15
N ASP A 247 23.55 0.49 -0.72
CA ASP A 247 23.13 0.61 -2.10
C ASP A 247 21.62 0.95 -2.14
N SER A 248 21.22 1.99 -2.89
CA SER A 248 19.81 2.26 -3.18
C SER A 248 19.35 1.32 -4.30
N LEU A 249 19.34 0.02 -4.02
CA LEU A 249 18.84 -0.93 -5.00
C LEU A 249 17.31 -0.92 -4.97
N PRO A 250 16.65 -0.80 -6.12
CA PRO A 250 15.24 -1.11 -6.22
C PRO A 250 15.04 -2.62 -6.05
N MET A 251 13.85 -3.02 -5.61
CA MET A 251 13.49 -4.44 -5.49
C MET A 251 12.06 -4.62 -5.98
N LEU A 252 11.92 -5.29 -7.11
CA LEU A 252 10.64 -5.54 -7.75
C LEU A 252 9.87 -6.65 -7.03
N GLN A 253 8.58 -6.43 -6.84
CA GLN A 253 7.61 -7.44 -6.48
C GLN A 253 6.38 -7.29 -7.36
N LEU A 254 6.07 -8.31 -8.16
CA LEU A 254 4.83 -8.38 -8.94
C LEU A 254 3.77 -9.18 -8.18
N SER A 255 2.52 -8.72 -8.23
CA SER A 255 1.37 -9.43 -7.64
C SER A 255 0.07 -9.21 -8.41
N GLN A 256 -0.86 -10.15 -8.27
CA GLN A 256 -2.24 -10.06 -8.77
C GLN A 256 -3.19 -10.53 -7.65
N GLY A 257 -4.22 -9.75 -7.33
CA GLY A 257 -5.17 -10.09 -6.26
C GLY A 257 -4.51 -10.31 -4.88
N GLY A 258 -3.31 -9.77 -4.65
CA GLY A 258 -2.50 -10.00 -3.44
C GLY A 258 -1.59 -11.23 -3.48
N THR A 259 -1.68 -12.07 -4.51
CA THR A 259 -0.80 -13.23 -4.72
C THR A 259 0.47 -12.81 -5.46
N LEU A 260 1.63 -13.23 -4.98
CA LEU A 260 2.92 -12.93 -5.61
C LEU A 260 3.12 -13.74 -6.88
N ILE A 261 3.60 -13.08 -7.93
CA ILE A 261 3.96 -13.71 -9.21
C ILE A 261 5.47 -13.69 -9.31
N ALA A 262 6.07 -14.87 -9.48
CA ALA A 262 7.50 -15.03 -9.72
C ALA A 262 7.80 -14.98 -11.23
N THR A 263 9.04 -14.65 -11.59
CA THR A 263 9.47 -14.76 -12.99
C THR A 263 9.34 -16.21 -13.47
N GLY A 264 8.86 -16.42 -14.70
CA GLY A 264 8.56 -17.72 -15.29
C GLY A 264 7.29 -18.40 -14.77
N ALA A 265 6.56 -17.80 -13.83
CA ALA A 265 5.26 -18.34 -13.38
C ALA A 265 4.26 -18.38 -14.54
N THR A 266 3.28 -19.27 -14.44
CA THR A 266 2.15 -19.34 -15.38
C THR A 266 0.88 -18.89 -14.66
N LEU A 267 0.16 -17.95 -15.27
CA LEU A 267 -1.14 -17.49 -14.81
C LEU A 267 -2.22 -17.90 -15.81
N ASP A 268 -3.31 -18.46 -15.29
CA ASP A 268 -4.47 -18.86 -16.08
C ASP A 268 -5.63 -17.86 -15.91
N PHE A 269 -6.08 -17.30 -17.04
CA PHE A 269 -7.27 -16.45 -17.12
C PHE A 269 -8.56 -17.27 -17.17
N GLY A 270 -8.48 -18.60 -17.27
CA GLY A 270 -9.61 -19.50 -17.29
C GLY A 270 -10.43 -19.41 -18.59
N ALA A 271 -11.67 -19.88 -18.52
CA ALA A 271 -12.58 -19.91 -19.66
C ALA A 271 -13.29 -18.57 -19.86
N THR A 272 -13.13 -17.98 -21.05
CA THR A 272 -13.85 -16.78 -21.48
C THR A 272 -14.47 -17.06 -22.84
N VAL A 273 -15.71 -16.66 -23.06
CA VAL A 273 -16.40 -16.87 -24.35
C VAL A 273 -15.65 -16.15 -25.48
N ILE A 274 -15.47 -16.80 -26.63
CA ILE A 274 -14.84 -16.19 -27.81
C ILE A 274 -15.60 -14.92 -28.20
N GLY A 275 -14.90 -13.81 -28.41
CA GLY A 275 -15.49 -12.49 -28.66
C GLY A 275 -15.83 -11.67 -27.41
N SER A 276 -15.84 -12.28 -26.23
CA SER A 276 -15.93 -11.58 -24.93
C SER A 276 -14.55 -11.22 -24.38
N SER A 277 -14.52 -10.50 -23.25
CA SER A 277 -13.26 -10.12 -22.60
C SER A 277 -13.34 -10.12 -21.08
N VAL A 278 -12.22 -10.46 -20.43
CA VAL A 278 -12.02 -10.31 -18.98
C VAL A 278 -10.77 -9.48 -18.73
N ALA A 279 -10.78 -8.64 -17.71
CA ALA A 279 -9.66 -7.76 -17.36
C ALA A 279 -9.13 -8.09 -15.96
N GLU A 280 -7.80 -8.11 -15.83
CA GLU A 280 -7.09 -8.37 -14.58
C GLU A 280 -6.12 -7.24 -14.26
N THR A 281 -5.96 -6.98 -12.96
CA THR A 281 -5.08 -5.91 -12.45
C THR A 281 -3.82 -6.49 -11.85
N PHE A 282 -2.68 -6.01 -12.31
CA PHE A 282 -1.38 -6.40 -11.82
C PHE A 282 -0.73 -5.22 -11.11
N ARG A 283 -0.08 -5.50 -9.98
CA ARG A 283 0.57 -4.50 -9.14
C ARG A 283 2.06 -4.78 -9.02
N ILE A 284 2.87 -3.81 -9.45
CA ILE A 284 4.32 -3.79 -9.28
C ILE A 284 4.63 -2.92 -8.07
N ARG A 285 5.29 -3.49 -7.06
CA ARG A 285 5.73 -2.78 -5.86
C ARG A 285 7.25 -2.71 -5.81
N ASN A 286 7.76 -1.56 -5.40
CA ASN A 286 9.17 -1.38 -5.08
C ASN A 286 9.40 -1.58 -3.58
N ASN A 287 9.93 -2.75 -3.20
CA ASN A 287 10.32 -3.06 -1.83
C ASN A 287 11.77 -2.63 -1.50
N GLY A 288 12.47 -2.05 -2.47
CA GLY A 288 13.85 -1.59 -2.35
C GLY A 288 13.95 -0.16 -1.81
N ALA A 289 15.18 0.33 -1.74
CA ALA A 289 15.52 1.66 -1.23
C ALA A 289 15.82 2.69 -2.34
N GLY A 290 16.02 2.25 -3.59
CA GLY A 290 16.16 3.13 -4.76
C GLY A 290 14.90 3.16 -5.63
N PRO A 291 14.73 4.15 -6.51
CA PRO A 291 13.61 4.19 -7.45
C PRO A 291 13.67 3.02 -8.44
N LEU A 292 12.56 2.31 -8.59
CA LEU A 292 12.42 1.18 -9.52
C LEU A 292 11.95 1.72 -10.88
N GLU A 293 12.80 1.60 -11.88
CA GLU A 293 12.47 1.88 -13.27
C GLU A 293 11.94 0.62 -13.92
N VAL A 294 10.78 0.73 -14.56
CA VAL A 294 10.11 -0.35 -15.30
C VAL A 294 9.94 0.11 -16.74
N SER A 295 10.33 -0.73 -17.71
CA SER A 295 10.10 -0.48 -19.12
C SER A 295 8.61 -0.65 -19.48
N THR A 296 8.26 -0.40 -20.75
CA THR A 296 6.96 -0.79 -21.28
C THR A 296 6.73 -2.28 -21.06
N VAL A 297 5.59 -2.62 -20.49
CA VAL A 297 5.07 -3.98 -20.35
C VAL A 297 4.50 -4.42 -21.68
N VAL A 298 4.99 -5.54 -22.22
CA VAL A 298 4.58 -6.07 -23.52
C VAL A 298 4.02 -7.47 -23.37
N SER A 299 3.00 -7.80 -24.17
CA SER A 299 2.47 -9.15 -24.32
C SER A 299 2.93 -9.75 -25.65
N SER A 300 3.21 -11.05 -25.66
CA SER A 300 3.61 -11.78 -26.86
C SER A 300 2.43 -12.30 -27.71
N ASP A 301 1.21 -12.27 -27.18
CA ASP A 301 0.01 -12.76 -27.86
C ASP A 301 -1.10 -11.69 -27.82
N PRO A 302 -1.72 -11.34 -28.97
CA PRO A 302 -2.72 -10.29 -29.06
C PRO A 302 -4.02 -10.59 -28.31
N SER A 303 -4.26 -11.85 -27.94
CA SER A 303 -5.39 -12.23 -27.07
C SER A 303 -5.20 -11.71 -25.64
N PHE A 304 -3.98 -11.34 -25.24
CA PHE A 304 -3.68 -10.71 -23.94
C PHE A 304 -3.16 -9.30 -24.17
N GLU A 305 -4.05 -8.30 -24.10
CA GLU A 305 -3.75 -6.91 -24.40
C GLU A 305 -3.35 -6.13 -23.13
N VAL A 306 -2.19 -5.46 -23.14
CA VAL A 306 -1.80 -4.55 -22.07
C VAL A 306 -2.51 -3.20 -22.29
N GLN A 307 -3.59 -2.96 -21.56
CA GLN A 307 -4.46 -1.80 -21.76
C GLN A 307 -3.91 -0.51 -21.12
N SER A 308 -3.19 -0.64 -20.00
CA SER A 308 -2.53 0.48 -19.33
C SER A 308 -1.11 0.10 -18.93
N GLN A 309 -0.20 1.06 -18.93
CA GLN A 309 1.18 0.87 -18.49
C GLN A 309 1.34 1.32 -17.05
N PRO A 310 2.23 0.68 -16.26
CA PRO A 310 2.50 1.13 -14.90
C PRO A 310 3.24 2.47 -14.92
N ALA A 311 2.94 3.34 -13.95
CA ALA A 311 3.73 4.54 -13.74
C ALA A 311 5.18 4.18 -13.38
N SER A 312 6.14 4.86 -14.00
CA SER A 312 7.58 4.64 -13.82
C SER A 312 8.28 6.01 -13.80
N PRO A 313 9.25 6.26 -12.88
CA PRO A 313 9.77 5.33 -11.87
C PRO A 313 8.86 5.16 -10.64
N ILE A 314 8.95 4.00 -9.99
CA ILE A 314 8.22 3.66 -8.76
C ILE A 314 9.11 3.96 -7.55
N ALA A 315 8.71 4.92 -6.72
CA ALA A 315 9.45 5.31 -5.51
C ALA A 315 9.57 4.16 -4.48
N PRO A 316 10.58 4.18 -3.58
CA PRO A 316 10.71 3.21 -2.50
C PRO A 316 9.43 3.04 -1.67
N GLY A 317 8.99 1.81 -1.48
CA GLY A 317 7.76 1.45 -0.75
C GLY A 317 6.45 1.67 -1.52
N ALA A 318 6.48 2.40 -2.63
CA ALA A 318 5.33 2.67 -3.50
C ALA A 318 5.03 1.51 -4.45
N ALA A 319 3.88 1.59 -5.13
CA ALA A 319 3.47 0.62 -6.13
C ALA A 319 2.81 1.33 -7.31
N ALA A 320 2.89 0.70 -8.49
CA ALA A 320 2.16 1.08 -9.69
C ALA A 320 1.41 -0.14 -10.24
N GLU A 321 0.35 0.10 -11.00
CA GLU A 321 -0.53 -0.94 -11.53
C GLU A 321 -0.59 -0.88 -13.06
N PHE A 322 -0.82 -2.02 -13.68
CA PHE A 322 -1.12 -2.14 -15.11
C PHE A 322 -2.29 -3.11 -15.30
N PHE A 323 -3.07 -2.87 -16.35
CA PHE A 323 -4.24 -3.70 -16.69
C PHE A 323 -3.93 -4.58 -17.89
N LEU A 324 -4.30 -5.86 -17.77
CA LEU A 324 -4.22 -6.83 -18.85
C LEU A 324 -5.63 -7.32 -19.18
N VAL A 325 -6.02 -7.26 -20.45
CA VAL A 325 -7.33 -7.71 -20.94
C VAL A 325 -7.14 -8.97 -21.76
N PHE A 326 -7.78 -10.06 -21.35
CA PHE A 326 -7.85 -11.30 -22.12
C PHE A 326 -9.09 -11.28 -23.03
N ARG A 327 -8.85 -11.39 -24.35
CA ARG A 327 -9.85 -11.46 -25.43
C ARG A 327 -9.56 -12.70 -26.29
N PRO A 328 -10.07 -13.89 -25.93
CA PRO A 328 -9.77 -15.09 -26.69
C PRO A 328 -10.36 -15.01 -28.10
N LEU A 329 -9.50 -15.27 -29.10
CA LEU A 329 -9.89 -15.45 -30.51
C LEU A 329 -9.99 -16.93 -30.91
N SER A 330 -9.53 -17.84 -30.04
CA SER A 330 -9.53 -19.29 -30.23
C SER A 330 -9.57 -20.01 -28.89
N SER A 331 -9.64 -21.34 -28.88
CA SER A 331 -9.87 -22.13 -27.67
C SER A 331 -8.66 -22.32 -26.74
N GLY A 332 -7.45 -21.91 -27.13
CA GLY A 332 -6.28 -22.02 -26.27
C GLY A 332 -5.16 -20.99 -26.51
N PRO A 333 -5.42 -19.68 -26.38
CA PRO A 333 -4.36 -18.68 -26.44
C PRO A 333 -3.29 -18.93 -25.37
N GLN A 334 -2.03 -18.84 -25.78
CA GLN A 334 -0.87 -18.93 -24.90
C GLN A 334 0.06 -17.78 -25.21
N GLY A 335 0.39 -17.01 -24.19
CA GLY A 335 1.24 -15.83 -24.33
C GLY A 335 2.19 -15.69 -23.16
N SER A 336 2.92 -14.58 -23.17
CA SER A 336 3.76 -14.17 -22.06
C SER A 336 3.73 -12.67 -21.95
N VAL A 337 3.83 -12.16 -20.73
CA VAL A 337 4.07 -10.75 -20.46
C VAL A 337 5.52 -10.59 -20.06
N SER A 338 6.19 -9.57 -20.60
CA SER A 338 7.58 -9.27 -20.27
C SER A 338 7.86 -7.77 -20.20
N PHE A 339 8.87 -7.41 -19.41
CA PHE A 339 9.43 -6.07 -19.29
C PHE A 339 10.82 -6.13 -18.65
N THR A 340 11.59 -5.05 -18.71
CA THR A 340 12.89 -4.92 -18.04
C THR A 340 12.82 -3.92 -16.89
N THR A 341 13.73 -4.08 -15.93
CA THR A 341 13.86 -3.17 -14.78
C THR A 341 15.30 -2.90 -14.41
N ASN A 342 15.50 -1.88 -13.56
CA ASN A 342 16.78 -1.61 -12.91
C ASN A 342 16.97 -2.36 -11.56
N ASP A 343 16.10 -3.31 -11.21
CA ASP A 343 16.34 -4.23 -10.08
C ASP A 343 17.46 -5.22 -10.45
N PRO A 344 18.61 -5.19 -9.74
CA PRO A 344 19.73 -6.09 -10.05
C PRO A 344 19.40 -7.57 -9.92
N ALA A 345 18.43 -7.93 -9.07
CA ALA A 345 17.98 -9.31 -8.90
C ALA A 345 16.96 -9.74 -9.96
N SER A 346 16.34 -8.79 -10.67
CA SER A 346 15.31 -9.03 -11.69
C SER A 346 15.41 -8.03 -12.85
N PRO A 347 16.54 -7.99 -13.57
CA PRO A 347 16.76 -7.02 -14.66
C PRO A 347 15.83 -7.24 -15.86
N ALA A 348 15.34 -8.46 -16.02
CA ALA A 348 14.25 -8.82 -16.91
C ALA A 348 13.22 -9.62 -16.10
N PHE A 349 11.94 -9.33 -16.32
CA PHE A 349 10.84 -10.05 -15.70
C PHE A 349 9.91 -10.56 -16.78
N SER A 350 9.54 -11.84 -16.72
CA SER A 350 8.52 -12.41 -17.58
C SER A 350 7.67 -13.42 -16.85
N PHE A 351 6.42 -13.57 -17.27
CA PHE A 351 5.54 -14.64 -16.80
C PHE A 351 4.63 -15.09 -17.96
N ASN A 352 4.25 -16.35 -17.93
CA ASN A 352 3.44 -16.98 -18.96
C ASN A 352 1.96 -16.79 -18.65
N LEU A 353 1.17 -16.76 -19.71
CA LEU A 353 -0.27 -16.62 -19.68
C LEU A 353 -0.92 -17.77 -20.41
N THR A 354 -1.97 -18.31 -19.82
CA THR A 354 -2.90 -19.23 -20.45
C THR A 354 -4.32 -18.72 -20.29
N GLY A 355 -5.19 -19.17 -21.18
CA GLY A 355 -6.62 -19.00 -21.06
C GLY A 355 -7.29 -19.87 -22.12
N THR A 356 -8.59 -20.10 -21.98
CA THR A 356 -9.35 -20.87 -22.96
C THR A 356 -10.50 -20.04 -23.51
N GLY A 357 -10.57 -19.92 -24.83
CA GLY A 357 -11.77 -19.43 -25.50
C GLY A 357 -12.86 -20.49 -25.48
N SER A 358 -13.95 -20.27 -24.77
CA SER A 358 -15.13 -21.12 -24.92
C SER A 358 -15.87 -20.71 -26.19
N PRO A 359 -16.10 -21.63 -27.13
CA PRO A 359 -16.93 -21.33 -28.29
C PRO A 359 -18.37 -20.99 -27.84
N ALA A 360 -19.01 -20.03 -28.51
CA ALA A 360 -20.37 -19.58 -28.24
C ALA A 360 -21.31 -20.02 -29.39
N PRO A 361 -22.48 -20.58 -29.08
CA PRO A 361 -23.53 -20.77 -30.09
C PRO A 361 -24.12 -19.41 -30.52
N GLU A 362 -24.75 -19.38 -31.71
CA GLU A 362 -25.54 -18.24 -32.22
C GLU A 362 -26.80 -18.81 -32.89
N ILE A 363 -28.01 -18.43 -32.44
CA ILE A 363 -29.28 -18.97 -32.93
C ILE A 363 -29.95 -18.05 -33.97
N VAL A 364 -29.92 -18.49 -35.23
CA VAL A 364 -30.73 -17.84 -36.28
C VAL A 364 -32.03 -18.62 -36.48
N VAL A 365 -33.17 -17.93 -36.34
CA VAL A 365 -34.50 -18.48 -36.62
C VAL A 365 -35.05 -17.90 -37.90
N GLU A 366 -35.60 -18.75 -38.75
CA GLU A 366 -36.21 -18.37 -40.03
C GLU A 366 -37.55 -19.08 -40.21
N TYR A 367 -38.44 -18.53 -41.03
CA TYR A 367 -39.75 -19.13 -41.33
C TYR A 367 -40.04 -19.16 -42.82
N LEU A 368 -40.83 -20.14 -43.26
CA LEU A 368 -41.27 -20.26 -44.64
C LEU A 368 -42.66 -19.63 -44.80
N VAL A 369 -42.72 -18.52 -45.53
CA VAL A 369 -43.98 -17.86 -45.88
C VAL A 369 -44.83 -18.81 -46.76
N PRO A 370 -46.14 -18.98 -46.50
CA PRO A 370 -47.01 -19.78 -47.34
C PRO A 370 -46.94 -19.36 -48.82
N GLY A 371 -46.63 -20.30 -49.71
CA GLY A 371 -46.47 -20.05 -51.16
C GLY A 371 -45.11 -19.49 -51.58
N ALA A 372 -44.19 -19.20 -50.66
CA ALA A 372 -42.84 -18.78 -50.97
C ALA A 372 -41.89 -19.98 -51.21
N MET A 373 -40.81 -19.73 -51.96
CA MET A 373 -39.77 -20.72 -52.26
C MET A 373 -38.53 -20.62 -51.35
N ALA A 374 -38.51 -19.69 -50.40
CA ALA A 374 -37.36 -19.41 -49.55
C ALA A 374 -37.76 -19.04 -48.12
N PHE A 375 -36.92 -19.43 -47.16
CA PHE A 375 -37.01 -18.99 -45.77
C PHE A 375 -36.71 -17.49 -45.64
N GLN A 376 -37.37 -16.85 -44.68
CA GLN A 376 -37.18 -15.45 -44.31
C GLN A 376 -36.66 -15.38 -42.87
N PRO A 377 -35.74 -14.46 -42.54
CA PRO A 377 -35.27 -14.27 -41.17
C PRO A 377 -36.43 -13.87 -40.26
N LEU A 378 -36.44 -14.45 -39.06
CA LEU A 378 -37.37 -14.13 -37.99
C LEU A 378 -36.60 -13.47 -36.86
N GLU A 379 -36.88 -12.20 -36.62
CA GLU A 379 -36.38 -11.50 -35.44
C GLU A 379 -37.06 -12.05 -34.18
N ARG A 380 -36.37 -11.98 -33.04
CA ARG A 380 -36.96 -12.32 -31.75
C ARG A 380 -38.21 -11.46 -31.53
N PHE A 381 -39.30 -12.11 -31.14
CA PHE A 381 -40.66 -11.58 -30.98
C PHE A 381 -41.42 -11.25 -32.28
N GLY A 382 -40.89 -11.63 -33.45
CA GLY A 382 -41.57 -11.47 -34.75
C GLY A 382 -42.87 -12.27 -34.89
N LEU A 383 -43.66 -11.96 -35.94
CA LEU A 383 -44.91 -12.66 -36.27
C LEU A 383 -44.73 -13.57 -37.48
N VAL A 384 -45.14 -14.82 -37.33
CA VAL A 384 -45.21 -15.81 -38.41
C VAL A 384 -46.66 -16.03 -38.81
N GLY A 385 -47.01 -15.72 -40.06
CA GLY A 385 -48.31 -16.03 -40.63
C GLY A 385 -48.39 -17.45 -41.16
N VAL A 386 -49.25 -18.29 -40.58
CA VAL A 386 -49.51 -19.67 -41.04
C VAL A 386 -50.49 -19.69 -42.23
N GLY A 387 -51.27 -18.61 -42.42
CA GLY A 387 -52.17 -18.41 -43.56
C GLY A 387 -53.65 -18.32 -43.15
N SER A 388 -54.55 -18.38 -44.12
CA SER A 388 -56.00 -18.32 -43.93
C SER A 388 -56.74 -19.41 -44.70
N VAL A 389 -57.83 -19.93 -44.13
CA VAL A 389 -58.71 -20.91 -44.78
C VAL A 389 -60.17 -20.44 -44.80
N PRO A 390 -60.90 -20.62 -45.92
CA PRO A 390 -62.33 -20.32 -45.96
C PRO A 390 -63.15 -21.23 -45.02
N ALA A 391 -64.19 -20.69 -44.40
CA ALA A 391 -65.08 -21.43 -43.48
C ALA A 391 -65.79 -22.63 -44.12
N ASN A 392 -65.97 -22.63 -45.45
CA ASN A 392 -66.55 -23.74 -46.21
C ASN A 392 -65.50 -24.77 -46.69
N MET A 393 -64.21 -24.54 -46.44
CA MET A 393 -63.10 -25.42 -46.85
C MET A 393 -62.05 -25.49 -45.73
N LEU A 394 -62.45 -26.02 -44.58
CA LEU A 394 -61.54 -26.23 -43.45
C LEU A 394 -60.47 -27.25 -43.81
N MET A 395 -59.23 -26.78 -43.94
CA MET A 395 -58.05 -27.61 -44.15
C MET A 395 -56.94 -27.18 -43.20
N ASN A 396 -56.08 -28.11 -42.81
CA ASN A 396 -54.94 -27.75 -41.97
C ASN A 396 -53.93 -26.93 -42.77
N LEU A 397 -53.40 -25.88 -42.16
CA LEU A 397 -52.30 -25.09 -42.73
C LEU A 397 -51.03 -25.33 -41.94
N SER A 398 -49.88 -25.30 -42.59
CA SER A 398 -48.60 -25.42 -41.90
C SER A 398 -47.56 -24.46 -42.45
N THR A 399 -46.69 -23.98 -41.57
CA THR A 399 -45.48 -23.23 -41.92
C THR A 399 -44.27 -23.89 -41.27
N ALA A 400 -43.17 -23.91 -42.01
CA ALA A 400 -41.90 -24.44 -41.53
C ALA A 400 -41.13 -23.36 -40.79
N ILE A 401 -40.59 -23.71 -39.62
CA ILE A 401 -39.60 -22.91 -38.90
C ILE A 401 -38.26 -23.62 -39.01
N ARG A 402 -37.22 -22.90 -39.44
CA ARG A 402 -35.84 -23.38 -39.46
C ARG A 402 -35.07 -22.69 -38.33
N VAL A 403 -34.29 -23.48 -37.61
CA VAL A 403 -33.37 -22.99 -36.58
C VAL A 403 -31.97 -23.44 -36.99
N THR A 404 -31.06 -22.49 -37.11
CA THR A 404 -29.69 -22.72 -37.55
C THR A 404 -28.73 -22.25 -36.46
N ASN A 405 -27.72 -23.06 -36.15
CA ASN A 405 -26.59 -22.61 -35.32
C ASN A 405 -25.55 -21.96 -36.23
N THR A 406 -25.48 -20.63 -36.23
CA THR A 406 -24.46 -19.88 -36.98
C THR A 406 -23.20 -19.60 -36.16
N GLY A 407 -23.20 -19.98 -34.88
CA GLY A 407 -22.12 -19.73 -33.94
C GLY A 407 -21.03 -20.80 -34.01
N VAL A 408 -19.96 -20.58 -33.24
CA VAL A 408 -18.79 -21.48 -33.20
C VAL A 408 -18.87 -22.53 -32.10
N GLY A 409 -19.88 -22.45 -31.22
CA GLY A 409 -20.17 -23.42 -30.17
C GLY A 409 -21.47 -24.15 -30.41
N ASP A 410 -21.65 -25.30 -29.74
CA ASP A 410 -22.83 -26.13 -29.90
C ASP A 410 -24.08 -25.44 -29.33
N LEU A 411 -25.13 -25.36 -30.16
CA LEU A 411 -26.43 -24.85 -29.75
C LEU A 411 -27.30 -26.01 -29.29
N THR A 412 -27.68 -26.02 -28.02
CA THR A 412 -28.68 -26.97 -27.51
C THR A 412 -30.08 -26.37 -27.61
N LEU A 413 -31.02 -27.13 -28.16
CA LEU A 413 -32.43 -26.76 -28.26
C LEU A 413 -33.28 -27.67 -27.37
N ALA A 414 -34.21 -27.08 -26.62
CA ALA A 414 -35.29 -27.84 -26.00
C ALA A 414 -36.49 -27.92 -26.94
N GLN A 415 -37.46 -28.79 -26.59
CA GLN A 415 -38.72 -28.86 -27.32
C GLN A 415 -39.42 -27.48 -27.33
N PRO A 416 -39.78 -26.96 -28.52
CA PRO A 416 -40.55 -25.74 -28.60
C PRO A 416 -41.92 -25.95 -27.96
N SER A 417 -42.45 -24.90 -27.33
CA SER A 417 -43.72 -24.95 -26.63
C SER A 417 -44.60 -23.78 -27.05
N ILE A 418 -45.91 -24.01 -27.13
CA ILE A 418 -46.88 -22.96 -27.40
C ILE A 418 -47.43 -22.47 -26.05
N THR A 419 -47.22 -21.19 -25.75
CA THR A 419 -47.84 -20.51 -24.61
C THR A 419 -49.05 -19.73 -25.13
N THR A 420 -50.21 -19.92 -24.49
CA THR A 420 -51.51 -19.59 -25.08
C THR A 420 -52.11 -18.32 -24.49
N ASN A 421 -52.86 -17.59 -25.32
CA ASN A 421 -54.02 -16.83 -24.90
C ASN A 421 -55.24 -17.62 -25.42
N ILE A 422 -55.97 -18.24 -24.50
CA ILE A 422 -56.99 -19.26 -24.78
C ILE A 422 -58.17 -18.64 -25.56
N ALA A 423 -58.60 -19.29 -26.65
CA ALA A 423 -59.90 -19.00 -27.27
C ALA A 423 -61.02 -19.22 -26.22
N PRO A 424 -62.17 -18.52 -26.26
CA PRO A 424 -63.22 -18.64 -25.25
C PRO A 424 -63.73 -20.07 -24.97
N ASP A 425 -63.43 -21.05 -25.85
CA ASP A 425 -63.79 -22.46 -25.74
C ASP A 425 -62.70 -23.38 -25.14
N GLY A 426 -61.54 -22.86 -24.76
CA GLY A 426 -60.48 -23.64 -24.09
C GLY A 426 -59.51 -24.37 -25.01
N THR A 427 -59.66 -24.29 -26.34
CA THR A 427 -58.82 -25.02 -27.29
C THR A 427 -57.82 -24.12 -28.03
N THR A 428 -56.67 -24.67 -28.44
CA THR A 428 -55.70 -23.98 -29.30
C THR A 428 -55.68 -24.65 -30.65
N PRO A 429 -55.91 -23.91 -31.76
CA PRO A 429 -55.85 -24.50 -33.08
C PRO A 429 -54.40 -24.76 -33.54
N PHE A 430 -53.41 -24.28 -32.81
CA PHE A 430 -52.01 -24.49 -33.16
C PHE A 430 -51.40 -25.69 -32.45
N THR A 431 -50.70 -26.52 -33.20
CA THR A 431 -49.84 -27.58 -32.68
C THR A 431 -48.46 -27.51 -33.32
N ILE A 432 -47.44 -27.98 -32.59
CA ILE A 432 -46.12 -28.20 -33.16
C ILE A 432 -46.09 -29.62 -33.69
N SER A 433 -45.75 -29.76 -34.96
CA SER A 433 -45.74 -31.04 -35.67
C SER A 433 -44.32 -31.43 -36.11
N SER A 434 -44.13 -32.73 -36.32
CA SER A 434 -42.87 -33.38 -36.66
C SER A 434 -42.18 -32.75 -37.90
N PRO A 435 -40.84 -32.61 -37.91
CA PRO A 435 -39.90 -33.00 -36.84
C PRO A 435 -40.02 -32.10 -35.62
N ILE A 436 -40.10 -32.68 -34.42
CA ILE A 436 -39.97 -31.93 -33.16
C ILE A 436 -38.51 -32.10 -32.72
N PRO A 437 -37.73 -31.02 -32.54
CA PRO A 437 -36.41 -31.12 -31.93
C PRO A 437 -36.51 -31.93 -30.64
N GLY A 438 -35.71 -33.01 -30.52
CA GLY A 438 -35.65 -33.77 -29.27
C GLY A 438 -35.31 -32.83 -28.11
N SER A 439 -35.78 -33.13 -26.89
CA SER A 439 -35.35 -32.36 -25.72
C SER A 439 -33.83 -32.49 -25.58
N GLY A 440 -33.09 -31.39 -25.72
CA GLY A 440 -31.63 -31.39 -25.70
C GLY A 440 -31.01 -31.74 -27.06
N LEU A 441 -31.67 -31.44 -28.17
CA LEU A 441 -31.08 -31.54 -29.51
C LEU A 441 -29.83 -30.66 -29.57
N LEU A 442 -28.69 -31.25 -29.91
CA LEU A 442 -27.44 -30.56 -30.17
C LEU A 442 -27.39 -30.20 -31.67
N LEU A 443 -27.15 -28.92 -31.97
CA LEU A 443 -26.79 -28.46 -33.31
C LEU A 443 -25.31 -28.03 -33.27
N GLU A 444 -24.46 -28.75 -33.99
CA GLU A 444 -23.07 -28.33 -34.18
C GLU A 444 -23.01 -27.05 -35.05
N THR A 445 -21.84 -26.43 -35.17
CA THR A 445 -21.67 -25.22 -35.99
C THR A 445 -22.12 -25.46 -37.43
N GLY A 446 -23.05 -24.63 -37.91
CA GLY A 446 -23.63 -24.67 -39.25
C GLY A 446 -24.79 -25.66 -39.41
N ASP A 447 -25.08 -26.48 -38.40
CA ASP A 447 -26.22 -27.38 -38.44
C ASP A 447 -27.54 -26.61 -38.33
N SER A 448 -28.57 -27.18 -38.95
CA SER A 448 -29.93 -26.65 -38.86
C SER A 448 -30.94 -27.76 -38.58
N THR A 449 -32.01 -27.40 -37.89
CA THR A 449 -33.19 -28.23 -37.72
C THR A 449 -34.43 -27.50 -38.20
N THR A 450 -35.47 -28.25 -38.54
CA THR A 450 -36.76 -27.68 -38.93
C THR A 450 -37.88 -28.32 -38.14
N PHE A 451 -38.89 -27.51 -37.79
CA PHE A 451 -40.15 -27.99 -37.23
C PHE A 451 -41.32 -27.31 -37.91
N GLN A 452 -42.50 -27.91 -37.83
CA GLN A 452 -43.71 -27.37 -38.43
C GLN A 452 -44.61 -26.77 -37.36
N VAL A 453 -45.15 -25.58 -37.62
CA VAL A 453 -46.30 -25.05 -36.90
C VAL A 453 -47.53 -25.39 -37.71
N LEU A 454 -48.41 -26.22 -37.16
CA LEU A 454 -49.65 -26.66 -37.77
C LEU A 454 -50.82 -25.87 -37.18
N PHE A 455 -51.65 -25.30 -38.04
CA PHE A 455 -52.95 -24.73 -37.72
C PHE A 455 -54.04 -25.73 -38.11
N ILE A 456 -54.78 -26.20 -37.11
CA ILE A 456 -55.95 -27.06 -37.19
C ILE A 456 -57.17 -26.18 -36.95
N PRO A 457 -57.83 -25.69 -38.01
CA PRO A 457 -58.94 -24.76 -37.84
C PRO A 457 -60.12 -25.44 -37.12
N ASN A 458 -60.55 -24.87 -36.01
CA ASN A 458 -61.74 -25.26 -35.27
C ASN A 458 -62.64 -24.04 -35.01
N GLY A 459 -63.95 -24.19 -35.21
CA GLY A 459 -64.93 -23.12 -34.94
C GLY A 459 -65.52 -22.43 -36.18
N LEU A 460 -66.28 -21.36 -35.93
CA LEU A 460 -66.93 -20.51 -36.94
C LEU A 460 -65.91 -19.51 -37.53
N PRO A 461 -66.17 -18.89 -38.70
CA PRO A 461 -65.37 -17.75 -39.15
C PRO A 461 -65.33 -16.70 -38.03
N GLN A 462 -64.16 -16.56 -37.44
CA GLN A 462 -63.86 -15.64 -36.36
C GLN A 462 -62.51 -14.98 -36.65
N GLN A 463 -62.36 -13.80 -36.03
CA GLN A 463 -61.12 -13.05 -35.86
C GLN A 463 -59.93 -14.00 -35.68
N GLY A 464 -58.82 -13.76 -36.41
CA GLY A 464 -57.72 -14.72 -36.50
C GLY A 464 -57.22 -15.27 -35.16
N PHE A 465 -56.62 -16.45 -35.23
CA PHE A 465 -56.06 -17.21 -34.12
C PHE A 465 -54.59 -16.84 -33.92
N PHE A 466 -54.18 -16.62 -32.66
CA PHE A 466 -52.81 -16.24 -32.31
C PHE A 466 -52.31 -16.99 -31.08
N SER A 467 -51.04 -17.36 -31.11
CA SER A 467 -50.32 -17.93 -29.98
C SER A 467 -48.86 -17.50 -29.97
N THR A 468 -48.17 -17.66 -28.85
CA THR A 468 -46.72 -17.43 -28.75
C THR A 468 -45.98 -18.76 -28.72
N VAL A 469 -44.95 -18.90 -29.53
CA VAL A 469 -44.00 -20.00 -29.48
C VAL A 469 -42.81 -19.58 -28.63
N ARG A 470 -42.45 -20.44 -27.67
CA ARG A 470 -41.24 -20.34 -26.85
C ARG A 470 -40.27 -21.45 -27.26
N LEU A 471 -39.10 -21.06 -27.72
CA LEU A 471 -37.98 -21.94 -28.08
C LEU A 471 -36.86 -21.75 -27.05
N ASN A 472 -36.72 -22.68 -26.10
CA ASN A 472 -35.58 -22.64 -25.17
C ASN A 472 -34.32 -23.13 -25.90
N ASN A 473 -33.24 -22.38 -25.75
CA ASN A 473 -31.95 -22.67 -26.36
C ASN A 473 -30.81 -22.35 -25.37
N SER A 474 -29.57 -22.71 -25.69
CA SER A 474 -28.37 -22.38 -24.89
C SER A 474 -27.60 -21.16 -25.38
N ASP A 475 -28.19 -20.36 -26.25
CA ASP A 475 -27.61 -19.09 -26.67
C ASP A 475 -27.76 -18.03 -25.55
N PRO A 476 -26.68 -17.53 -24.94
CA PRO A 476 -26.76 -16.74 -23.71
C PRO A 476 -27.60 -15.45 -23.80
N ASP A 477 -27.64 -14.79 -24.95
CA ASP A 477 -28.37 -13.53 -25.16
C ASP A 477 -29.76 -13.73 -25.79
N GLU A 478 -29.96 -14.84 -26.51
CA GLU A 478 -31.21 -15.16 -27.19
C GLU A 478 -32.04 -16.28 -26.52
N ALA A 479 -31.59 -16.85 -25.39
CA ALA A 479 -32.34 -17.83 -24.62
C ALA A 479 -33.40 -17.22 -23.66
N PRO A 480 -34.67 -17.65 -23.70
CA PRO A 480 -35.33 -18.37 -24.79
C PRO A 480 -35.74 -17.42 -25.93
N PHE A 481 -35.80 -17.96 -27.14
CA PHE A 481 -36.25 -17.25 -28.33
C PHE A 481 -37.77 -17.33 -28.41
N PHE A 482 -38.43 -16.18 -28.54
CA PHE A 482 -39.89 -16.08 -28.62
C PHE A 482 -40.32 -15.58 -29.99
N PHE A 483 -41.45 -16.05 -30.50
CA PHE A 483 -42.12 -15.46 -31.66
C PHE A 483 -43.62 -15.75 -31.61
N SER A 484 -44.41 -14.95 -32.33
CA SER A 484 -45.86 -15.12 -32.41
C SER A 484 -46.25 -15.86 -33.69
N ILE A 485 -47.32 -16.65 -33.63
CA ILE A 485 -47.91 -17.34 -34.77
C ILE A 485 -49.35 -16.87 -34.96
N GLY A 486 -49.76 -16.70 -36.22
CA GLY A 486 -51.08 -16.19 -36.59
C GLY A 486 -51.73 -16.93 -37.76
N ALA A 487 -53.02 -17.21 -37.68
CA ALA A 487 -53.81 -17.82 -38.76
C ALA A 487 -55.25 -17.30 -38.75
N ALA A 488 -56.03 -17.51 -39.80
CA ALA A 488 -57.42 -17.04 -39.85
C ALA A 488 -58.38 -18.06 -40.51
N ILE A 489 -59.63 -18.05 -40.07
CA ILE A 489 -60.74 -18.66 -40.82
C ILE A 489 -61.53 -17.51 -41.45
N THR A 490 -61.53 -17.42 -42.77
CA THR A 490 -62.21 -16.35 -43.52
C THR A 490 -63.64 -16.74 -43.89
N GLU A 491 -64.50 -15.77 -44.20
CA GLU A 491 -65.83 -16.06 -44.73
C GLU A 491 -65.75 -16.87 -46.03
N ALA A 492 -66.79 -17.68 -46.31
CA ALA A 492 -66.87 -18.43 -47.55
C ALA A 492 -67.00 -17.45 -48.73
N GLU A 493 -66.12 -17.54 -49.72
CA GLU A 493 -66.33 -16.83 -50.99
C GLU A 493 -67.59 -17.40 -51.66
N THR A 494 -68.69 -16.66 -51.62
CA THR A 494 -69.85 -16.91 -52.48
C THR A 494 -69.45 -16.49 -53.88
N GLY A 495 -69.18 -17.46 -54.75
CA GLY A 495 -68.80 -17.21 -56.13
C GLY A 495 -69.74 -16.21 -56.81
N GLU A 496 -69.15 -15.19 -57.44
CA GLU A 496 -69.85 -14.24 -58.29
C GLU A 496 -70.55 -14.97 -59.44
N GLY A 497 -71.87 -15.07 -59.36
CA GLY A 497 -72.72 -15.30 -60.52
C GLY A 497 -73.25 -13.96 -61.03
N GLY A 498 -72.80 -13.56 -62.23
CA GLY A 498 -73.47 -12.71 -63.22
C GLY A 498 -74.27 -11.47 -62.75
N GLU A 499 -73.82 -10.29 -63.19
CA GLU A 499 -74.55 -9.02 -63.11
C GLU A 499 -76.03 -9.09 -63.52
N MET A 500 -76.88 -8.31 -62.84
CA MET A 500 -77.74 -7.27 -63.44
C MET A 500 -78.24 -6.29 -62.35
N PRO A 501 -78.44 -4.99 -62.68
CA PRO A 501 -78.36 -3.89 -61.73
C PRO A 501 -79.73 -3.51 -61.13
N GLY A 502 -79.76 -3.21 -59.84
CA GLY A 502 -80.90 -2.51 -59.22
C GLY A 502 -81.23 -2.98 -57.81
N GLY A 503 -80.54 -2.44 -56.80
CA GLY A 503 -80.92 -2.58 -55.40
C GLY A 503 -79.83 -2.04 -54.48
N GLY A 504 -79.97 -0.79 -54.05
CA GLY A 504 -79.05 -0.12 -53.12
C GLY A 504 -79.10 -0.71 -51.71
N GLY A 505 -78.55 -1.91 -51.53
CA GLY A 505 -78.16 -2.41 -50.23
C GLY A 505 -76.94 -1.60 -49.77
N ARG A 506 -77.13 -0.69 -48.82
CA ARG A 506 -76.01 -0.06 -48.11
C ARG A 506 -75.10 -1.19 -47.59
N PRO A 507 -73.79 -1.17 -47.85
CA PRO A 507 -72.87 -2.17 -47.28
C PRO A 507 -73.13 -2.26 -45.77
N ALA A 508 -73.16 -3.48 -45.24
CA ALA A 508 -73.35 -3.69 -43.81
C ALA A 508 -72.33 -2.84 -43.05
N PRO A 509 -72.73 -2.13 -41.98
CA PRO A 509 -71.82 -1.24 -41.27
C PRO A 509 -70.67 -2.05 -40.65
N ARG A 510 -69.43 -1.58 -40.80
CA ARG A 510 -68.20 -2.27 -40.38
C ARG A 510 -67.34 -1.36 -39.48
N PRO A 511 -66.73 -1.87 -38.41
CA PRO A 511 -65.71 -1.14 -37.67
C PRO A 511 -64.38 -1.16 -38.43
N LEU A 512 -63.59 -0.08 -38.31
CA LEU A 512 -62.25 0.06 -38.89
C LEU A 512 -61.31 0.58 -37.81
N LEU A 513 -60.29 -0.21 -37.45
CA LEU A 513 -59.31 0.17 -36.43
C LEU A 513 -58.10 0.86 -37.07
N VAL A 514 -57.80 2.07 -36.62
CA VAL A 514 -56.54 2.76 -36.90
C VAL A 514 -55.81 2.97 -35.58
N VAL A 515 -54.54 2.57 -35.50
CA VAL A 515 -53.71 2.74 -34.31
C VAL A 515 -52.66 3.81 -34.58
N THR A 516 -52.49 4.73 -33.63
CA THR A 516 -51.46 5.78 -33.70
C THR A 516 -50.57 5.78 -32.46
N ASP A 517 -49.32 6.20 -32.63
CA ASP A 517 -48.36 6.40 -31.53
C ASP A 517 -48.60 7.72 -30.76
N ASP A 518 -47.77 7.98 -29.75
CA ASP A 518 -47.79 9.20 -28.93
C ASP A 518 -47.68 10.51 -29.72
N ALA A 519 -47.12 10.45 -30.93
CA ALA A 519 -46.95 11.59 -31.83
C ALA A 519 -48.07 11.70 -32.87
N GLY A 520 -49.11 10.86 -32.78
CA GLY A 520 -50.23 10.81 -33.71
C GLY A 520 -49.87 10.19 -35.07
N ARG A 521 -48.74 9.48 -35.18
CA ARG A 521 -48.36 8.78 -36.42
C ARG A 521 -49.09 7.45 -36.48
N ALA A 522 -49.65 7.13 -37.65
CA ALA A 522 -50.23 5.82 -37.90
C ALA A 522 -49.16 4.74 -37.71
N LEU A 523 -49.48 3.73 -36.93
CA LEU A 523 -48.69 2.53 -36.77
C LEU A 523 -49.27 1.46 -37.70
N ASP A 524 -48.40 0.75 -38.41
CA ASP A 524 -48.77 -0.49 -39.08
C ASP A 524 -48.63 -1.66 -38.10
N SER A 525 -49.48 -2.68 -38.25
CA SER A 525 -49.41 -3.87 -37.41
C SER A 525 -48.04 -4.56 -37.54
N GLY A 526 -47.39 -4.83 -36.41
CA GLY A 526 -46.04 -5.41 -36.32
C GLY A 526 -44.89 -4.39 -36.28
N GLN A 527 -45.17 -3.08 -36.43
CA GLN A 527 -44.13 -2.06 -36.31
C GLN A 527 -43.62 -1.91 -34.86
N PRO A 528 -42.30 -1.71 -34.65
CA PRO A 528 -41.73 -1.51 -33.34
C PRO A 528 -42.02 -0.12 -32.77
N ALA A 529 -42.56 -0.09 -31.57
CA ALA A 529 -42.74 1.07 -30.72
C ALA A 529 -41.65 1.09 -29.63
N SER A 530 -40.67 1.97 -29.80
CA SER A 530 -39.50 2.05 -28.90
C SER A 530 -39.71 2.97 -27.70
N PHE A 531 -39.44 2.44 -26.50
CA PHE A 531 -39.37 3.15 -25.23
C PHE A 531 -37.98 3.77 -24.95
N GLY A 532 -37.02 3.53 -25.85
CA GLY A 532 -35.64 4.02 -25.71
C GLY A 532 -34.85 3.36 -24.58
N ALA A 533 -33.75 3.99 -24.21
CA ALA A 533 -32.89 3.60 -23.10
C ALA A 533 -33.44 4.17 -21.78
N VAL A 534 -33.68 3.29 -20.80
CA VAL A 534 -34.24 3.61 -19.49
C VAL A 534 -33.32 3.04 -18.39
N PRO A 535 -32.80 3.87 -17.47
CA PRO A 535 -31.98 3.39 -16.36
C PRO A 535 -32.74 2.43 -15.43
N LEU A 536 -32.02 1.57 -14.71
CA LEU A 536 -32.63 0.68 -13.70
C LEU A 536 -33.42 1.47 -12.65
N GLY A 537 -34.68 1.07 -12.43
CA GLY A 537 -35.60 1.79 -11.54
C GLY A 537 -36.25 3.04 -12.14
N GLY A 538 -35.91 3.38 -13.39
CA GLY A 538 -36.62 4.36 -14.21
C GLY A 538 -37.87 3.77 -14.88
N GLU A 539 -38.73 4.67 -15.37
CA GLU A 539 -39.99 4.34 -16.03
C GLU A 539 -40.14 5.13 -17.32
N ALA A 540 -40.58 4.49 -18.40
CA ALA A 540 -40.97 5.14 -19.65
C ALA A 540 -42.39 4.71 -20.05
N ARG A 541 -43.23 5.66 -20.46
CA ARG A 541 -44.64 5.41 -20.83
C ARG A 541 -44.86 5.73 -22.29
N ARG A 542 -45.72 4.94 -22.92
CA ARG A 542 -46.29 5.22 -24.23
C ARG A 542 -47.78 4.96 -24.22
N VAL A 543 -48.50 5.77 -24.97
CA VAL A 543 -49.94 5.74 -25.19
C VAL A 543 -50.18 5.47 -26.65
N PHE A 544 -50.93 4.41 -26.92
CA PHE A 544 -51.38 4.05 -28.26
C PHE A 544 -52.85 4.43 -28.38
N THR A 545 -53.19 5.24 -29.38
CA THR A 545 -54.56 5.70 -29.60
C THR A 545 -55.22 4.83 -30.68
N LEU A 546 -56.34 4.23 -30.33
CA LEU A 546 -57.18 3.38 -31.16
C LEU A 546 -58.37 4.21 -31.64
N ARG A 547 -58.44 4.46 -32.94
CA ARG A 547 -59.53 5.21 -33.56
C ARG A 547 -60.42 4.27 -34.34
N ASN A 548 -61.73 4.38 -34.13
CA ASN A 548 -62.71 3.68 -34.95
C ASN A 548 -63.12 4.57 -36.12
N GLU A 549 -62.51 4.36 -37.29
CA GLU A 549 -62.84 5.08 -38.52
C GLU A 549 -63.99 4.44 -39.31
N GLY A 550 -64.57 3.35 -38.79
CA GLY A 550 -65.68 2.64 -39.39
C GLY A 550 -67.05 3.22 -39.02
N ASP A 551 -68.11 2.59 -39.51
CA ASP A 551 -69.50 3.00 -39.29
C ASP A 551 -70.29 2.03 -38.37
N ALA A 552 -69.61 1.10 -37.71
CA ALA A 552 -70.14 0.26 -36.61
C ALA A 552 -69.26 0.36 -35.33
N PRO A 553 -69.78 0.05 -34.12
CA PRO A 553 -68.98 0.04 -32.89
C PRO A 553 -67.81 -0.95 -32.94
N LEU A 554 -66.62 -0.47 -32.57
CA LEU A 554 -65.38 -1.22 -32.48
C LEU A 554 -65.25 -1.81 -31.07
N SER A 555 -65.42 -3.12 -30.93
CA SER A 555 -65.25 -3.85 -29.68
C SER A 555 -63.87 -4.49 -29.63
N LEU A 556 -63.13 -4.25 -28.55
CA LEU A 556 -61.85 -4.86 -28.29
C LEU A 556 -62.01 -6.19 -27.53
N GLY A 557 -61.18 -7.17 -27.87
CA GLY A 557 -60.99 -8.39 -27.08
C GLY A 557 -60.03 -8.16 -25.90
N ALA A 558 -59.77 -9.23 -25.13
CA ALA A 558 -58.76 -9.18 -24.08
C ALA A 558 -57.37 -8.91 -24.69
N LEU A 559 -56.68 -7.88 -24.19
CA LEU A 559 -55.33 -7.55 -24.65
C LEU A 559 -54.37 -8.70 -24.38
N GLY A 560 -53.37 -8.85 -25.26
CA GLY A 560 -52.28 -9.80 -25.07
C GLY A 560 -51.50 -9.53 -23.78
N THR A 561 -50.97 -10.59 -23.15
CA THR A 561 -50.04 -10.43 -22.02
C THR A 561 -48.68 -9.96 -22.55
N VAL A 562 -48.12 -8.92 -21.95
CA VAL A 562 -46.77 -8.45 -22.25
C VAL A 562 -45.74 -9.15 -21.35
N VAL A 563 -44.52 -9.36 -21.85
CA VAL A 563 -43.43 -10.02 -21.08
C VAL A 563 -42.82 -9.09 -20.02
N ARG A 564 -41.98 -9.66 -19.14
CA ARG A 564 -41.33 -8.96 -18.01
C ARG A 564 -40.66 -7.66 -18.47
N GLY A 565 -41.02 -6.55 -17.83
CA GLY A 565 -40.49 -5.22 -18.09
C GLY A 565 -41.54 -4.26 -18.66
N PHE A 566 -42.56 -4.77 -19.36
CA PHE A 566 -43.69 -3.98 -19.85
C PHE A 566 -44.94 -4.24 -18.99
N ILE A 567 -45.75 -3.22 -18.75
CA ILE A 567 -46.96 -3.25 -17.93
C ILE A 567 -48.05 -2.49 -18.70
N ILE A 568 -49.19 -3.13 -18.95
CA ILE A 568 -50.37 -2.42 -19.47
C ILE A 568 -50.99 -1.67 -18.30
N VAL A 569 -50.96 -0.34 -18.36
CA VAL A 569 -51.43 0.56 -17.29
C VAL A 569 -52.93 0.79 -17.42
N SER A 570 -53.42 0.95 -18.65
CA SER A 570 -54.84 1.16 -18.92
C SER A 570 -55.24 0.70 -20.33
N SER A 571 -56.52 0.42 -20.52
CA SER A 571 -57.11 0.09 -21.81
C SER A 571 -58.53 0.65 -21.90
N PRO A 572 -59.11 0.78 -23.11
CA PRO A 572 -60.46 1.30 -23.27
C PRO A 572 -61.51 0.41 -22.59
N ALA A 573 -62.41 1.01 -21.81
CA ALA A 573 -63.51 0.32 -21.15
C ALA A 573 -64.74 0.32 -22.06
N GLY A 574 -64.95 -0.78 -22.80
CA GLY A 574 -66.11 -0.97 -23.68
C GLY A 574 -65.84 -0.67 -25.15
N ALA A 575 -66.89 -0.74 -25.96
CA ALA A 575 -66.80 -0.54 -27.41
C ALA A 575 -66.57 0.94 -27.76
N ILE A 576 -65.68 1.19 -28.72
CA ILE A 576 -65.37 2.50 -29.27
C ILE A 576 -66.42 2.82 -30.35
N PRO A 577 -67.27 3.85 -30.18
CA PRO A 577 -68.30 4.18 -31.17
C PRO A 577 -67.68 4.65 -32.51
N PRO A 578 -68.43 4.64 -33.63
CA PRO A 578 -68.00 5.22 -34.89
C PRO A 578 -67.46 6.65 -34.73
N GLY A 579 -66.25 6.92 -35.25
CA GLY A 579 -65.53 8.18 -35.10
C GLY A 579 -64.95 8.45 -33.70
N GLY A 580 -65.12 7.53 -32.75
CA GLY A 580 -64.58 7.61 -31.40
C GLY A 580 -63.14 7.11 -31.28
N GLU A 581 -62.53 7.40 -30.13
CA GLU A 581 -61.16 7.01 -29.79
C GLU A 581 -61.09 6.34 -28.41
N GLY A 582 -60.15 5.42 -28.25
CA GLY A 582 -59.73 4.84 -26.97
C GLY A 582 -58.21 4.77 -26.90
N SER A 583 -57.65 4.66 -25.70
CA SER A 583 -56.19 4.61 -25.51
C SER A 583 -55.75 3.38 -24.74
N ILE A 584 -54.61 2.80 -25.15
CA ILE A 584 -53.87 1.81 -24.36
C ILE A 584 -52.58 2.46 -23.87
N GLU A 585 -52.41 2.53 -22.56
CA GLU A 585 -51.17 3.01 -21.95
C GLU A 585 -50.30 1.82 -21.56
N VAL A 586 -49.05 1.84 -21.99
CA VAL A 586 -48.04 0.83 -21.66
C VAL A 586 -46.88 1.53 -20.94
N LEU A 587 -46.46 0.95 -19.84
CA LEU A 587 -45.31 1.35 -19.03
C LEU A 587 -44.17 0.35 -19.24
N PHE A 588 -42.96 0.86 -19.45
CA PHE A 588 -41.72 0.11 -19.44
C PHE A 588 -40.91 0.46 -18.19
N SER A 589 -40.59 -0.55 -17.37
CA SER A 589 -39.81 -0.42 -16.14
C SER A 589 -38.75 -1.54 -16.10
N PRO A 590 -37.54 -1.32 -16.63
CA PRO A 590 -36.49 -2.34 -16.66
C PRO A 590 -35.96 -2.64 -15.25
N ASN A 591 -35.77 -3.93 -14.96
CA ASN A 591 -35.23 -4.43 -13.68
C ASN A 591 -33.82 -5.05 -13.81
N ARG A 592 -33.25 -5.02 -15.02
CA ARG A 592 -31.88 -5.44 -15.34
C ARG A 592 -31.42 -4.71 -16.60
N THR A 593 -30.11 -4.64 -16.81
CA THR A 593 -29.57 -4.05 -18.04
C THR A 593 -29.78 -4.96 -19.24
N GLY A 594 -29.87 -4.37 -20.43
CA GLY A 594 -30.04 -5.08 -21.70
C GLY A 594 -31.35 -4.78 -22.43
N GLN A 595 -31.52 -5.37 -23.61
CA GLN A 595 -32.66 -5.17 -24.49
C GLN A 595 -33.91 -5.92 -23.98
N PHE A 596 -35.08 -5.28 -24.08
CA PHE A 596 -36.39 -5.82 -23.78
C PHE A 596 -37.27 -5.66 -25.00
N ALA A 597 -38.03 -6.70 -25.34
CA ALA A 597 -39.05 -6.60 -26.37
C ALA A 597 -40.26 -7.48 -26.01
N SER A 598 -41.46 -7.04 -26.42
CA SER A 598 -42.74 -7.70 -26.15
C SER A 598 -43.73 -7.40 -27.27
N ALA A 599 -44.58 -8.35 -27.64
CA ALA A 599 -45.70 -8.08 -28.53
C ALA A 599 -46.98 -7.81 -27.72
N LEU A 600 -47.59 -6.64 -27.91
CA LEU A 600 -48.93 -6.33 -27.40
C LEU A 600 -49.95 -6.58 -28.52
N THR A 601 -50.78 -7.60 -28.35
CA THR A 601 -51.86 -7.91 -29.28
C THR A 601 -53.13 -7.15 -28.90
N VAL A 602 -53.78 -6.52 -29.89
CA VAL A 602 -55.04 -5.78 -29.77
C VAL A 602 -56.10 -6.47 -30.65
N PRO A 603 -56.86 -7.44 -30.11
CA PRO A 603 -57.97 -8.06 -30.83
C PRO A 603 -59.12 -7.08 -30.96
N SER A 604 -59.78 -7.01 -32.12
CA SER A 604 -60.88 -6.08 -32.34
C SER A 604 -61.80 -6.51 -33.47
N ASN A 605 -63.11 -6.36 -33.31
CA ASN A 605 -64.13 -6.77 -34.31
C ASN A 605 -64.04 -6.07 -35.69
N ALA A 606 -63.07 -5.19 -35.95
CA ALA A 606 -62.81 -4.60 -37.27
C ALA A 606 -62.45 -5.70 -38.28
N GLY A 607 -63.26 -5.82 -39.34
CA GLY A 607 -63.31 -6.99 -40.23
C GLY A 607 -62.29 -7.00 -41.37
N ASP A 608 -61.37 -6.03 -41.43
CA ASP A 608 -60.60 -5.76 -42.65
C ASP A 608 -59.19 -6.40 -42.69
N GLU A 609 -58.73 -7.06 -41.62
CA GLU A 609 -57.36 -7.63 -41.59
C GLU A 609 -57.27 -9.14 -41.31
N GLY A 610 -58.34 -9.82 -40.87
CA GLY A 610 -58.27 -11.24 -40.49
C GLY A 610 -57.22 -11.56 -39.39
N ARG A 611 -56.60 -10.53 -38.78
CA ARG A 611 -55.52 -10.57 -37.80
C ARG A 611 -55.75 -9.42 -36.80
N PRO A 612 -55.49 -9.59 -35.49
CA PRO A 612 -55.47 -8.53 -34.51
C PRO A 612 -54.27 -7.63 -34.79
N PHE A 613 -54.43 -6.36 -34.45
CA PHE A 613 -53.36 -5.39 -34.57
C PHE A 613 -52.27 -5.69 -33.52
N VAL A 614 -51.01 -5.79 -33.94
CA VAL A 614 -49.88 -6.10 -33.05
C VAL A 614 -48.98 -4.88 -32.90
N ILE A 615 -48.69 -4.50 -31.66
CA ILE A 615 -47.73 -3.45 -31.34
C ILE A 615 -46.48 -4.13 -30.78
N VAL A 616 -45.34 -4.01 -31.45
CA VAL A 616 -44.07 -4.57 -30.97
C VAL A 616 -43.41 -3.55 -30.04
N LEU A 617 -43.45 -3.78 -28.74
CA LEU A 617 -42.84 -2.94 -27.72
C LEU A 617 -41.35 -3.27 -27.62
N VAL A 618 -40.46 -2.27 -27.69
CA VAL A 618 -39.00 -2.46 -27.52
C VAL A 618 -38.41 -1.41 -26.58
N GLY A 619 -37.38 -1.75 -25.80
CA GLY A 619 -36.71 -0.82 -24.89
C GLY A 619 -35.38 -1.38 -24.37
N GLU A 620 -34.50 -0.53 -23.84
CA GLU A 620 -33.19 -0.91 -23.31
C GLU A 620 -33.07 -0.52 -21.83
N GLY A 621 -32.72 -1.46 -20.96
CA GLY A 621 -32.31 -1.17 -19.59
C GLY A 621 -30.84 -0.75 -19.54
N THR A 622 -30.54 0.45 -19.05
CA THR A 622 -29.16 0.93 -18.86
C THR A 622 -28.80 0.97 -17.38
N GLN A 623 -27.49 0.99 -17.08
CA GLN A 623 -27.01 1.17 -15.70
C GLN A 623 -27.49 2.47 -15.08
#